data_AF-A0A4Q2Y390-F1
#
_entry.id   AF-A0A4Q2Y390-F1
#
_cell.length_a   1.000
_cell.length_b   1.000
_cell.length_c   1.000
_cell.angle_alpha   90.00
_cell.angle_beta   90.00
_cell.angle_gamma   90.00
#
_symmetry.space_group_name_H-M   'P 1'
#
loop_
_entity.id
_entity.type
_entity.pdbx_description
1 polymer ?
#
loop_
_entity_poly.entity_id
_entity_poly.type
_entity_poly.pdbx_seq_one_letter_code
_entity_poly.pdbx_strand_id
1 'polypeptide(L)'
;MPNQTRFYYPDNQVICQPVLGTQRFHDAPTVVAEVLSESTRRTDTGEKKDAYLNIPSLKVLLLVESEEKSVVVYRRSTGGEFAVEA
;
A
#
# COMPACT_ATOMS: atom_id res chain seq x y z
N MET A 1 -13.69 -13.61 2.23
CA MET A 1 -14.62 -13.21 3.32
C MET A 1 -14.93 -11.73 3.16
N PRO A 2 -16.10 -11.34 2.61
CA PRO A 2 -16.34 -9.98 2.12
C PRO A 2 -16.70 -8.94 3.21
N ASN A 3 -16.31 -9.14 4.48
CA ASN A 3 -16.68 -8.20 5.55
C ASN A 3 -15.69 -8.17 6.73
N GLN A 4 -14.39 -8.35 6.49
CA GLN A 4 -13.38 -8.29 7.55
C GLN A 4 -12.55 -7.01 7.42
N THR A 5 -12.62 -6.15 8.43
CA THR A 5 -11.72 -5.00 8.54
C THR A 5 -10.31 -5.50 8.79
N ARG A 6 -9.38 -5.12 7.92
CA ARG A 6 -7.97 -5.49 8.01
C ARG A 6 -7.15 -4.27 8.44
N PHE A 7 -6.22 -4.49 9.34
CA PHE A 7 -5.31 -3.45 9.83
C PHE A 7 -3.88 -3.89 9.57
N TYR A 8 -3.13 -3.03 8.91
CA TYR A 8 -1.71 -3.22 8.64
C TYR A 8 -0.95 -1.96 9.03
N TYR A 9 0.28 -2.15 9.47
CA TYR A 9 1.27 -1.09 9.53
C TYR A 9 2.23 -1.32 8.37
N PRO A 10 2.13 -0.52 7.28
CA PRO A 10 3.12 -0.59 6.21
C PRO A 10 4.46 -0.05 6.72
N ASP A 11 5.54 -0.40 6.05
CA ASP A 11 6.85 0.16 6.38
C ASP A 11 6.85 1.69 6.24
N ASN A 12 6.23 2.22 5.19
CA ASN A 12 6.05 3.65 4.99
C ASN A 12 4.71 4.00 4.33
N GLN A 13 4.20 5.19 4.63
CA GLN A 13 2.99 5.73 4.01
C GLN A 13 3.01 7.26 3.97
N VAL A 14 2.29 7.83 2.99
CA VAL A 14 2.07 9.27 2.89
C VAL A 14 0.58 9.56 3.06
N ILE A 15 0.27 10.45 4.00
CA ILE A 15 -1.08 10.97 4.24
C ILE A 15 -1.12 12.43 3.77
N CYS A 16 -2.03 12.76 2.86
CA CYS A 16 -2.23 14.14 2.39
C CYS A 16 -3.39 14.86 3.09
N GLN A 17 -4.16 14.16 3.92
CA GLN A 17 -5.25 14.75 4.71
C GLN A 17 -4.72 15.19 6.09
N PRO A 18 -5.30 16.23 6.72
CA PRO A 18 -4.94 16.62 8.07
C PRO A 18 -5.12 15.45 9.04
N VAL A 19 -4.05 15.08 9.75
CA VAL A 19 -4.12 14.11 10.84
C VAL A 19 -4.52 14.85 12.12
N LEU A 20 -5.71 14.54 12.65
CA LEU A 20 -6.22 15.18 13.87
C LEU A 20 -5.87 14.33 15.11
N GLY A 21 -5.22 14.96 16.09
CA GLY A 21 -5.00 14.37 17.42
C GLY A 21 -3.93 13.29 17.47
N THR A 22 -4.17 12.25 18.27
CA THR A 22 -3.22 11.18 18.63
C THR A 22 -3.50 9.86 17.91
N GLN A 23 -4.14 9.90 16.74
CA GLN A 23 -4.42 8.70 15.94
C GLN A 23 -3.14 7.93 15.64
N ARG A 24 -3.15 6.64 15.97
CA ARG A 24 -2.02 5.72 15.73
C ARG A 24 -2.13 4.96 14.40
N PHE A 25 -3.26 5.10 13.70
CA PHE A 25 -3.52 4.46 12.42
C PHE A 25 -4.15 5.47 11.46
N HIS A 26 -4.00 5.22 10.17
CA HIS A 26 -4.61 6.01 9.11
C HIS A 26 -5.29 5.08 8.11
N ASP A 27 -6.55 5.34 7.82
CA ASP A 27 -7.40 4.58 6.91
C ASP A 27 -7.40 5.15 5.47
N ALA A 28 -6.87 6.36 5.29
CA ALA A 28 -6.84 7.05 3.99
C ALA A 28 -5.42 7.41 3.47
N PRO A 29 -4.48 6.46 3.34
CA PRO A 29 -3.18 6.73 2.74
C PRO A 29 -3.27 7.10 1.26
N THR A 30 -2.46 8.07 0.85
CA THR A 30 -2.30 8.46 -0.56
C THR A 30 -1.21 7.63 -1.25
N VAL A 31 -0.14 7.31 -0.51
CA VAL A 31 0.93 6.41 -0.95
C VAL A 31 1.22 5.40 0.15
N VAL A 32 1.48 4.15 -0.24
CA VAL A 32 2.00 3.09 0.63
C VAL A 32 3.27 2.53 0.00
N ALA A 33 4.29 2.27 0.80
CA ALA A 33 5.49 1.56 0.40
C ALA A 33 5.75 0.40 1.36
N GLU A 34 5.89 -0.80 0.81
CA GLU A 34 6.26 -2.02 1.53
C GLU A 34 7.64 -2.48 1.05
N VAL A 35 8.53 -2.76 1.98
CA VAL A 35 9.84 -3.36 1.71
C VAL A 35 9.70 -4.86 1.79
N LEU A 36 9.94 -5.53 0.67
CA LEU A 36 9.81 -6.98 0.58
C LEU A 36 10.98 -7.65 1.30
N SER A 37 10.65 -8.69 2.07
CA SER A 37 11.60 -9.63 2.66
C SER A 37 11.20 -11.05 2.30
N GLU A 38 12.12 -12.01 2.39
CA GLU A 38 11.81 -13.43 2.14
C GLU A 38 10.61 -13.91 2.99
N SER A 39 10.55 -13.50 4.25
CA SER A 39 9.53 -13.92 5.21
C SER A 39 8.13 -13.33 4.97
N THR A 40 8.05 -12.10 4.46
CA THR A 40 6.78 -11.35 4.31
C THR A 40 6.32 -11.22 2.87
N ARG A 41 7.19 -11.49 1.88
CA ARG A 41 6.92 -11.31 0.44
C ARG A 41 5.58 -11.88 0.01
N ARG A 42 5.24 -13.11 0.41
CA ARG A 42 3.97 -13.74 0.00
C ARG A 42 2.75 -12.95 0.47
N THR A 43 2.81 -12.40 1.68
CA THR A 43 1.73 -11.60 2.26
C THR A 43 1.69 -10.21 1.65
N ASP A 44 2.85 -9.56 1.50
CA ASP A 44 2.97 -8.20 0.95
C ASP A 44 2.54 -8.14 -0.52
N THR A 45 2.95 -9.11 -1.34
CA THR A 45 2.60 -9.20 -2.78
C THR A 45 1.21 -9.78 -3.04
N GLY A 46 0.61 -10.42 -2.04
CA GLY A 46 -0.73 -11.03 -2.11
C GLY A 46 -1.76 -10.23 -1.33
N GLU A 47 -2.11 -10.73 -0.14
CA GLU A 47 -3.22 -10.23 0.67
C GLU A 47 -3.16 -8.73 0.94
N LYS A 48 -2.00 -8.20 1.34
CA LYS A 48 -1.83 -6.78 1.67
C LYS A 48 -1.97 -5.91 0.43
N LYS A 49 -1.26 -6.25 -0.66
CA LYS A 49 -1.39 -5.55 -1.95
C LYS A 49 -2.86 -5.48 -2.39
N ASP A 50 -3.56 -6.61 -2.39
CA ASP A 50 -4.98 -6.63 -2.78
C ASP A 50 -5.86 -5.77 -1.86
N ALA A 51 -5.58 -5.77 -0.55
CA ALA A 51 -6.27 -4.90 0.40
C ALA A 51 -5.98 -3.41 0.14
N TYR A 52 -4.71 -3.05 -0.07
CA TYR A 52 -4.30 -1.67 -0.34
C TYR A 52 -4.89 -1.13 -1.64
N LEU A 53 -4.89 -1.90 -2.74
CA LEU A 53 -5.46 -1.46 -4.02
C LEU A 53 -6.97 -1.18 -3.95
N ASN A 54 -7.67 -1.75 -2.96
CA ASN A 54 -9.08 -1.45 -2.70
C ASN A 54 -9.30 -0.18 -1.86
N ILE A 55 -8.25 0.46 -1.32
CA ILE A 55 -8.37 1.73 -0.58
C ILE A 55 -8.66 2.88 -1.57
N PRO A 56 -9.80 3.59 -1.44
CA PRO A 56 -10.20 4.61 -2.42
C PRO A 56 -9.21 5.79 -2.54
N SER A 57 -8.57 6.17 -1.45
CA SER A 57 -7.62 7.30 -1.42
C SER A 57 -6.23 6.94 -1.94
N LEU A 58 -5.91 5.65 -2.08
CA LEU A 58 -4.58 5.21 -2.50
C LEU A 58 -4.36 5.55 -3.97
N LYS A 59 -3.29 6.29 -4.24
CA LYS A 59 -2.86 6.65 -5.59
C LYS A 59 -1.65 5.86 -6.06
N VAL A 60 -0.78 5.46 -5.14
CA VAL A 60 0.45 4.73 -5.45
C VAL A 60 0.73 3.68 -4.39
N LEU A 61 1.00 2.45 -4.81
CA LEU A 61 1.60 1.41 -3.99
C LEU A 61 2.98 1.08 -4.56
N LEU A 62 3.99 1.12 -3.70
CA LEU A 62 5.36 0.71 -4.01
C LEU A 62 5.66 -0.61 -3.33
N LEU A 63 6.11 -1.61 -4.08
CA LEU A 63 6.72 -2.82 -3.56
C LEU A 63 8.22 -2.76 -3.85
N VAL A 64 9.01 -2.53 -2.80
CA VAL A 64 10.45 -2.26 -2.89
C VAL A 64 11.19 -3.55 -2.56
N GLU A 65 12.06 -3.99 -3.46
CA GLU A 65 12.92 -5.14 -3.15
C GLU A 65 14.08 -4.72 -2.24
N SER A 66 14.34 -5.50 -1.18
CA SER A 66 15.47 -5.23 -0.27
C SER A 66 16.82 -5.72 -0.80
N GLU A 67 16.79 -6.81 -1.57
CA GLU A 67 18.00 -7.52 -2.04
C GLU A 67 18.44 -7.11 -3.45
N GLU A 68 17.59 -6.40 -4.19
CA GLU A 68 17.88 -5.92 -5.55
C GLU A 68 17.43 -4.47 -5.74
N LYS A 69 18.02 -3.76 -6.71
CA LYS A 69 17.71 -2.35 -7.00
C LYS A 69 16.49 -2.23 -7.88
N SER A 70 15.33 -2.72 -7.43
CA SER A 70 14.08 -2.69 -8.19
C SER A 70 12.90 -2.27 -7.31
N VAL A 71 11.90 -1.66 -7.94
CA VAL A 71 10.65 -1.26 -7.30
C VAL A 71 9.52 -1.49 -8.28
N VAL A 72 8.49 -2.22 -7.86
CA VAL A 72 7.25 -2.33 -8.62
C VAL A 72 6.29 -1.25 -8.13
N VAL A 73 5.78 -0.45 -9.05
CA VAL A 73 4.87 0.67 -8.78
C VAL A 73 3.49 0.34 -9.34
N TYR A 74 2.48 0.32 -8.47
CA TYR A 74 1.08 0.33 -8.88
C TYR A 74 0.57 1.76 -8.78
N ARG A 75 0.23 2.37 -9.92
CA ARG A 75 -0.27 3.75 -9.99
C ARG A 75 -1.73 3.80 -10.42
N ARG A 76 -2.57 4.41 -9.59
CA ARG A 76 -3.98 4.64 -9.92
C ARG A 76 -4.09 5.75 -10.97
N SER A 77 -4.71 5.42 -12.08
CA SER A 77 -5.07 6.38 -13.13
C SER A 77 -6.26 7.26 -12.72
N THR A 78 -6.55 8.29 -13.51
CA THR A 78 -7.75 9.12 -13.35
C THR A 78 -9.05 8.32 -13.49
N GLY A 79 -9.02 7.21 -14.22
CA GLY A 79 -10.16 6.28 -14.37
C GLY A 79 -10.35 5.32 -13.20
N GLY A 80 -9.47 5.34 -12.19
CA GLY A 80 -9.57 4.51 -11.00
C GLY A 80 -8.86 3.16 -11.11
N GLU A 81 -8.46 2.74 -12.31
CA GLU A 81 -7.68 1.51 -12.53
C GLU A 81 -6.20 1.72 -12.19
N PHE A 82 -5.54 0.66 -11.72
CA PHE A 82 -4.10 0.67 -11.47
C PHE A 82 -3.31 0.16 -12.68
N ALA A 83 -2.35 0.96 -13.14
CA ALA A 83 -1.30 0.51 -14.04
C ALA A 83 -0.09 0.03 -13.22
N VAL A 84 0.65 -0.94 -13.76
CA VAL A 84 1.90 -1.45 -13.16
C VAL A 84 3.08 -0.90 -13.94
N GLU A 85 4.02 -0.28 -13.23
CA GLU A 85 5.31 0.18 -13.73
C GLU A 85 6.40 -0.61 -12.98
N ALA A 86 7.44 -1.08 -13.67
CA ALA A 86 8.54 -1.86 -13.10
C ALA A 86 9.89 -1.31 -13.55
#